data_AF-A0A7X7CB83-F1
#
_entry.id   AF-A0A7X7CB83-F1
#
_cell.length_a   1.000
_cell.length_b   1.000
_cell.length_c   1.000
_cell.angle_alpha   90.00
_cell.angle_beta   90.00
_cell.angle_gamma   90.00
#
_symmetry.space_group_name_H-M   'P 1'
#
loop_
_entity.id
_entity.type
_entity.pdbx_description
1 polymer ?
#
loop_
_entity_poly.entity_id
_entity_poly.type
_entity_poly.pdbx_seq_one_letter_code
_entity_poly.pdbx_strand_id
1 'polypeptide(L)'
;PFLGWRWTFWIVIPFMAIALYTVQRRLQMTRDLSRKVSVDYLGALFISTGAAVLLLWMSMVGRDFEWISWQSGAMLAVVAACMVIFGLIESVVLEPLIPLNILLNRTTMLAIVANIGLGTAMFGANVYLGQYFQYGLGYSPAEAGLLGLPMIFGIVIASTLTGQWITRYGTWKKYVVGGMVCLTVAFGAAWFVGTTTPLWIMLLLLLFGGIGLGATNQNLILAVQNSVGLANMGAATSAVMFFRNLFGAVGIQLLGLVYGIAVEDGVAARLGRATAREIASASSSLSLSSLDPVTEAAVRAAYVDAIGPTFAVIGVMSLLGLLAVVLMPSTSLRGTVDTSDSS
;
A
#
# COMPACT_ATOMS: atom_id res chain seq x y z
N PRO A 1 18.46 24.77 -3.07
CA PRO A 1 19.82 25.34 -3.20
C PRO A 1 20.78 25.03 -2.05
N PHE A 2 20.39 25.12 -0.78
CA PHE A 2 21.40 25.20 0.30
C PHE A 2 21.91 23.89 0.91
N LEU A 3 21.24 22.75 0.72
CA LEU A 3 21.68 21.47 1.31
C LEU A 3 21.67 20.27 0.31
N GLY A 4 21.11 20.42 -0.88
CA GLY A 4 21.03 19.32 -1.85
C GLY A 4 20.12 18.15 -1.40
N TRP A 5 19.79 17.26 -2.33
CA TRP A 5 18.85 16.16 -2.07
C TRP A 5 19.38 15.16 -1.04
N ARG A 6 20.71 15.02 -0.90
CA ARG A 6 21.34 14.06 0.03
C ARG A 6 20.97 14.33 1.49
N TRP A 7 20.66 15.57 1.85
CA TRP A 7 20.28 15.93 3.23
C TRP A 7 18.93 15.38 3.67
N THR A 8 18.06 14.94 2.74
CA THR A 8 16.84 14.21 3.09
C THR A 8 17.13 12.88 3.80
N PHE A 9 18.34 12.32 3.63
CA PHE A 9 18.80 11.13 4.35
C PHE A 9 19.47 11.50 5.68
N TRP A 10 20.29 12.55 5.69
CA TRP A 10 21.01 12.98 6.88
C TRP A 10 20.09 13.52 7.98
N ILE A 11 18.98 14.16 7.61
CA ILE A 11 18.04 14.73 8.58
C ILE A 11 17.40 13.66 9.47
N VAL A 12 17.26 12.42 9.01
CA VAL A 12 16.62 11.32 9.77
C VAL A 12 17.55 10.78 10.86
N ILE A 13 18.87 10.86 10.67
CA ILE A 13 19.89 10.35 11.60
C ILE A 13 19.78 10.94 13.01
N PRO A 14 19.72 12.27 13.24
CA PRO A 14 19.60 12.82 14.59
C PRO A 14 18.31 12.36 15.28
N PHE A 15 17.18 12.30 14.58
CA PHE A 15 15.94 11.78 15.16
C PHE A 15 16.05 10.30 15.53
N MET A 16 16.66 9.48 14.67
CA MET A 16 16.94 8.07 14.98
C MET A 16 17.85 7.92 16.21
N ALA A 17 18.90 8.73 16.32
CA ALA A 17 19.82 8.69 17.45
C ALA A 17 19.11 9.07 18.77
N ILE A 18 18.28 10.11 18.76
CA ILE A 18 17.49 10.54 19.93
C ILE A 18 16.48 9.47 20.33
N ALA A 19 15.79 8.86 19.35
CA ALA A 19 14.83 7.79 19.61
C ALA A 19 15.52 6.57 20.21
N LEU A 20 16.64 6.13 19.62
CA LEU A 20 17.45 5.00 20.12
C LEU A 20 17.95 5.25 21.54
N TYR A 21 18.50 6.44 21.80
CA TYR A 21 18.94 6.85 23.12
C TYR A 21 17.79 6.79 24.15
N THR A 22 16.62 7.30 23.77
CA THR A 22 15.43 7.32 24.62
C THR A 22 14.95 5.91 24.95
N VAL A 23 14.87 5.03 23.95
CA VAL A 23 14.49 3.63 24.13
C VAL A 23 15.48 2.91 25.04
N GLN A 24 16.78 3.06 24.81
CA GLN A 24 17.81 2.44 25.66
C GLN A 24 17.73 2.89 27.13
N ARG A 25 17.36 4.15 27.38
CA ARG A 25 17.29 4.72 28.73
C ARG A 25 15.96 4.44 29.45
N ARG A 26 14.85 4.38 28.72
CA ARG A 26 13.49 4.34 29.30
C ARG A 26 12.85 2.96 29.25
N LEU A 27 13.27 2.08 28.34
CA LEU A 27 12.65 0.77 28.19
C LEU A 27 13.14 -0.18 29.29
N GLN A 28 12.40 -0.23 30.39
CA GLN A 28 12.57 -1.24 31.41
C GLN A 28 11.80 -2.50 31.00
N MET A 29 12.49 -3.47 30.40
CA MET A 29 11.90 -4.78 30.15
C MET A 29 11.83 -5.57 31.45
N THR A 30 10.63 -5.83 31.95
CA THR A 30 10.38 -6.91 32.93
C THR A 30 10.71 -8.23 32.25
N ARG A 31 11.94 -8.70 32.49
CA ARG A 31 12.51 -9.89 31.87
C ARG A 31 11.77 -11.13 32.35
N ASP A 32 10.99 -11.74 31.46
CA ASP A 32 10.74 -13.19 31.53
C ASP A 32 11.65 -13.88 30.49
N LEU A 33 12.92 -14.06 30.88
CA LEU A 33 13.99 -14.60 30.01
C LEU A 33 13.88 -16.11 29.78
N SER A 34 12.88 -16.79 30.38
CA SER A 34 12.84 -18.25 30.42
C SER A 34 12.14 -18.90 29.22
N ARG A 35 11.49 -18.14 28.33
CA ARG A 35 10.85 -18.75 27.16
C ARG A 35 11.88 -18.98 26.05
N LYS A 36 12.21 -20.25 25.79
CA LYS A 36 12.92 -20.67 24.57
C LYS A 36 11.99 -20.46 23.39
N VAL A 37 12.10 -19.32 22.71
CA VAL A 37 11.40 -19.04 21.46
C VAL A 37 12.17 -19.69 20.32
N SER A 38 11.51 -20.53 19.53
CA SER A 38 12.08 -21.15 18.33
C SER A 38 11.64 -20.35 17.11
N VAL A 39 12.59 -19.69 16.43
CA VAL A 39 12.29 -18.92 15.22
C VAL A 39 12.13 -19.86 14.02
N ASP A 40 11.02 -19.74 13.29
CA ASP A 40 10.80 -20.46 12.04
C ASP A 40 11.56 -19.81 10.86
N TYR A 41 12.86 -20.13 10.76
CA TYR A 41 13.70 -19.64 9.67
C TYR A 41 13.31 -20.22 8.30
N LEU A 42 12.82 -21.46 8.26
CA LEU A 42 12.45 -22.13 7.01
C LEU A 42 11.15 -21.52 6.46
N GLY A 43 10.13 -21.36 7.30
CA GLY A 43 8.90 -20.68 6.91
C GLY A 43 9.17 -19.25 6.43
N ALA A 44 9.98 -18.49 7.17
CA ALA A 44 10.39 -17.14 6.78
C ALA A 44 11.12 -17.10 5.42
N LEU A 45 11.97 -18.09 5.13
CA LEU A 45 12.66 -18.20 3.83
C LEU A 45 11.65 -18.43 2.70
N PHE A 46 10.80 -19.45 2.81
CA PHE A 46 9.87 -19.81 1.72
C PHE A 46 8.81 -18.75 1.46
N ILE A 47 8.24 -18.11 2.49
CA ILE A 47 7.27 -17.03 2.30
C ILE A 47 7.91 -15.80 1.66
N SER A 48 9.14 -15.44 2.08
CA SER A 48 9.86 -14.29 1.54
C SER A 48 10.31 -14.52 0.10
N THR A 49 10.81 -15.73 -0.21
CA THR A 49 11.18 -16.13 -1.57
C THR A 49 9.95 -16.16 -2.48
N GLY A 50 8.83 -16.75 -2.03
CA GLY A 50 7.59 -16.78 -2.79
C GLY A 50 7.06 -15.36 -3.09
N ALA A 51 7.06 -14.49 -2.08
CA ALA A 51 6.70 -13.08 -2.25
C ALA A 51 7.62 -12.33 -3.22
N ALA A 52 8.95 -12.52 -3.11
CA ALA A 52 9.92 -11.88 -3.99
C ALA A 52 9.77 -12.34 -5.44
N VAL A 53 9.62 -13.65 -5.69
CA VAL A 53 9.43 -14.20 -7.04
C VAL A 53 8.10 -13.72 -7.63
N LEU A 54 7.03 -13.62 -6.83
CA LEU A 54 5.75 -13.08 -7.27
C LEU A 54 5.88 -11.61 -7.71
N LEU A 55 6.56 -10.79 -6.93
CA LEU A 55 6.80 -9.38 -7.26
C LEU A 55 7.72 -9.22 -8.48
N LEU A 56 8.74 -10.07 -8.63
CA LEU A 56 9.59 -10.11 -9.81
C LEU A 56 8.79 -10.48 -11.06
N TRP A 57 7.95 -11.51 -10.98
CA TRP A 57 7.08 -11.92 -12.08
C TRP A 57 6.16 -10.77 -12.50
N MET A 58 5.46 -10.15 -11.54
CA MET A 58 4.60 -8.99 -11.80
C MET A 58 5.36 -7.78 -12.39
N SER A 59 6.65 -7.63 -12.08
CA SER A 59 7.47 -6.54 -12.61
C SER A 59 7.97 -6.76 -14.04
N MET A 60 8.11 -8.01 -14.46
CA MET A 60 8.71 -8.37 -15.75
C MET A 60 7.67 -8.79 -16.78
N VAL A 61 6.53 -9.32 -16.33
CA VAL A 61 5.44 -9.76 -17.21
C VAL A 61 4.89 -8.58 -18.02
N GLY A 62 4.76 -8.78 -19.33
CA GLY A 62 4.34 -7.76 -20.29
C GLY A 62 5.47 -6.86 -20.80
N ARG A 63 6.65 -6.84 -20.16
CA ARG A 63 7.83 -6.07 -20.62
C ARG A 63 8.93 -6.95 -21.18
N ASP A 64 9.40 -7.91 -20.37
CA ASP A 64 10.53 -8.78 -20.72
C ASP A 64 10.05 -10.12 -21.29
N PHE A 65 8.84 -10.56 -20.93
CA PHE A 65 8.19 -11.75 -21.46
C PHE A 65 6.67 -11.61 -21.47
N GLU A 66 6.01 -12.39 -22.33
CA GLU A 66 4.54 -12.38 -22.44
C GLU A 66 3.84 -13.01 -21.23
N TRP A 67 2.58 -12.64 -21.03
CA TRP A 67 1.71 -13.20 -19.99
C TRP A 67 1.63 -14.73 -20.06
N ILE A 68 1.48 -15.27 -21.27
CA ILE A 68 1.46 -16.71 -21.53
C ILE A 68 2.83 -17.09 -22.11
N SER A 69 3.78 -17.34 -21.22
CA SER A 69 5.14 -17.74 -21.58
C SER A 69 5.66 -18.82 -20.62
N TRP A 70 6.68 -19.58 -21.05
CA TRP A 70 7.27 -20.59 -20.19
C TRP A 70 7.97 -19.96 -18.97
N GLN A 71 8.50 -18.73 -19.11
CA GLN A 71 9.08 -17.95 -18.01
C GLN A 71 8.01 -17.61 -16.96
N SER A 72 6.85 -17.10 -17.39
CA SER A 72 5.69 -16.88 -16.51
C SER A 72 5.28 -18.15 -15.80
N GLY A 73 5.17 -19.26 -16.53
CA GLY A 73 4.82 -20.57 -15.97
C GLY A 73 5.83 -21.04 -14.91
N ALA A 74 7.13 -20.91 -15.19
CA ALA A 74 8.20 -21.29 -14.27
C ALA A 74 8.19 -20.46 -12.99
N MET A 75 8.06 -19.13 -13.09
CA MET A 75 8.02 -18.25 -11.91
C MET A 75 6.78 -18.50 -11.06
N LEU A 76 5.60 -18.64 -11.68
CA LEU A 76 4.36 -18.96 -10.95
C LEU A 76 4.41 -20.35 -10.33
N ALA A 77 5.04 -21.33 -10.98
CA ALA A 77 5.27 -22.65 -10.40
C ALA A 77 6.19 -22.58 -9.17
N VAL A 78 7.24 -21.76 -9.21
CA VAL A 78 8.11 -21.50 -8.04
C VAL A 78 7.31 -20.84 -6.90
N VAL A 79 6.49 -19.83 -7.19
CA VAL A 79 5.61 -19.21 -6.19
C VAL A 79 4.68 -20.24 -5.56
N ALA A 80 4.01 -21.06 -6.38
CA ALA A 80 3.11 -22.11 -5.90
C ALA A 80 3.86 -23.14 -5.05
N ALA A 81 5.05 -23.60 -5.48
CA ALA A 81 5.88 -24.52 -4.72
C ALA A 81 6.30 -23.91 -3.37
N CYS A 82 6.76 -22.66 -3.34
CA CYS A 82 7.11 -21.96 -2.10
C CYS A 82 5.91 -21.85 -1.15
N MET A 83 4.72 -21.53 -1.65
CA MET A 83 3.51 -21.42 -0.82
C MET A 83 3.05 -22.77 -0.27
N VAL A 84 3.14 -23.85 -1.06
CA VAL A 84 2.84 -25.21 -0.60
C VAL A 84 3.85 -25.64 0.48
N ILE A 85 5.15 -25.45 0.24
CA ILE A 85 6.19 -25.80 1.21
C ILE A 85 6.04 -24.98 2.49
N PHE A 86 5.75 -23.68 2.38
CA PHE A 86 5.46 -22.82 3.52
C PHE A 86 4.27 -23.36 4.34
N GLY A 87 3.14 -23.68 3.68
CA GLY A 87 1.98 -24.24 4.37
C GLY A 87 2.25 -25.58 5.06
N LEU A 88 3.07 -26.44 4.45
CA LEU A 88 3.49 -27.71 5.05
C LEU A 88 4.38 -27.48 6.28
N ILE A 89 5.35 -26.57 6.21
CA ILE A 89 6.24 -26.25 7.33
C ILE A 89 5.43 -25.65 8.49
N GLU A 90 4.59 -24.65 8.22
CA GLU A 90 3.71 -24.01 9.20
C GLU A 90 2.77 -25.00 9.91
N SER A 91 2.35 -26.06 9.22
CA SER A 91 1.49 -27.10 9.83
C SER A 91 2.22 -28.00 10.83
N VAL A 92 3.55 -28.02 10.82
CA VAL A 92 4.39 -28.93 11.62
C VAL A 92 5.19 -28.20 12.70
N VAL A 93 5.52 -26.92 12.50
CA VAL A 93 6.36 -26.14 13.42
C VAL A 93 5.63 -25.81 14.72
N LEU A 94 6.34 -25.91 15.85
CA LEU A 94 5.81 -25.67 17.20
C LEU A 94 5.39 -24.20 17.45
N GLU A 95 6.15 -23.26 16.88
CA GLU A 95 5.88 -21.81 16.95
C GLU A 95 5.71 -21.26 15.53
N PRO A 96 4.52 -21.42 14.91
CA PRO A 96 4.25 -20.95 13.55
C PRO A 96 4.44 -19.44 13.42
N LEU A 97 4.99 -18.99 12.29
CA LEU A 97 5.16 -17.57 11.97
C LEU A 97 3.79 -16.91 11.76
N ILE A 98 2.89 -17.62 11.08
CA ILE A 98 1.52 -17.18 10.81
C ILE A 98 0.54 -18.30 11.19
N PRO A 99 0.03 -18.31 12.43
CA PRO A 99 -0.91 -19.34 12.89
C PRO A 99 -2.11 -19.42 11.94
N LEU A 100 -2.27 -20.54 11.23
CA LEU A 100 -3.30 -20.74 10.20
C LEU A 100 -4.71 -20.52 10.74
N ASN A 101 -4.95 -20.86 12.01
CA ASN A 101 -6.21 -20.60 12.71
C ASN A 101 -6.56 -19.10 12.80
N ILE A 102 -5.55 -18.22 12.85
CA ILE A 102 -5.75 -16.77 12.86
C ILE A 102 -6.08 -16.27 11.46
N LEU A 103 -5.43 -16.79 10.42
CA LEU A 103 -5.76 -16.44 9.02
C LEU A 103 -7.17 -16.89 8.63
N LEU A 104 -7.60 -18.06 9.11
CA LEU A 104 -8.93 -18.61 8.86
C LEU A 104 -10.03 -17.91 9.69
N ASN A 105 -9.66 -17.09 10.68
CA ASN A 105 -10.63 -16.27 11.39
C ASN A 105 -11.22 -15.24 10.42
N ARG A 106 -12.55 -15.23 10.33
CA ARG A 106 -13.31 -14.33 9.46
C ARG A 106 -12.90 -12.85 9.60
N THR A 107 -12.64 -12.38 10.82
CA THR A 107 -12.24 -10.98 11.06
C THR A 107 -10.85 -10.70 10.48
N THR A 108 -9.88 -11.58 10.70
CA THR A 108 -8.52 -11.46 10.14
C THR A 108 -8.55 -11.54 8.62
N MET A 109 -9.25 -12.52 8.06
CA MET A 109 -9.35 -12.70 6.60
C MET A 109 -9.93 -11.47 5.93
N LEU A 110 -11.05 -10.94 6.45
CA LEU A 110 -11.64 -9.71 5.93
C LEU A 110 -10.69 -8.51 6.13
N ALA A 111 -9.93 -8.47 7.22
CA ALA A 111 -8.97 -7.40 7.48
C ALA A 111 -7.80 -7.44 6.50
N ILE A 112 -7.33 -8.63 6.13
CA ILE A 112 -6.34 -8.81 5.07
C ILE A 112 -6.91 -8.29 3.74
N VAL A 113 -8.12 -8.67 3.36
CA VAL A 113 -8.76 -8.19 2.13
C VAL A 113 -8.93 -6.66 2.14
N ALA A 114 -9.35 -6.07 3.26
CA ALA A 114 -9.42 -4.62 3.41
C ALA A 114 -8.04 -3.94 3.26
N ASN A 115 -7.00 -4.56 3.80
CA ASN A 115 -5.63 -4.07 3.70
C ASN A 115 -5.02 -4.21 2.30
N ILE A 116 -5.52 -5.11 1.44
CA ILE A 116 -5.12 -5.16 0.03
C ILE A 116 -5.52 -3.86 -0.69
N GLY A 117 -6.78 -3.44 -0.53
CA GLY A 117 -7.27 -2.18 -1.10
C GLY A 117 -6.56 -0.97 -0.52
N LEU A 118 -6.37 -0.95 0.80
CA LEU A 118 -5.66 0.12 1.49
C LEU A 118 -4.19 0.22 1.07
N GLY A 119 -3.48 -0.92 0.99
CA GLY A 119 -2.09 -0.98 0.56
C GLY A 119 -1.93 -0.49 -0.88
N THR A 120 -2.81 -0.94 -1.78
CA THR A 120 -2.84 -0.47 -3.17
C THR A 120 -3.06 1.03 -3.26
N ALA A 121 -4.00 1.59 -2.48
CA ALA A 121 -4.24 3.02 -2.43
C ALA A 121 -3.04 3.79 -1.85
N MET A 122 -2.46 3.31 -0.74
CA MET A 122 -1.40 4.01 -0.03
C MET A 122 -0.09 4.08 -0.83
N PHE A 123 0.31 2.96 -1.45
CA PHE A 123 1.56 2.91 -2.21
C PHE A 123 1.35 3.33 -3.68
N GLY A 124 0.27 2.86 -4.31
CA GLY A 124 -0.08 3.20 -5.69
C GLY A 124 -0.31 4.69 -5.88
N ALA A 125 -1.14 5.31 -5.04
CA ALA A 125 -1.38 6.76 -5.17
C ALA A 125 -0.08 7.55 -5.05
N ASN A 126 0.81 7.22 -4.12
CA ASN A 126 2.08 7.95 -3.97
C ASN A 126 2.99 7.84 -5.21
N VAL A 127 3.06 6.68 -5.85
CA VAL A 127 3.88 6.48 -7.06
C VAL A 127 3.32 7.28 -8.23
N TYR A 128 2.04 7.10 -8.56
CA TYR A 128 1.43 7.71 -9.75
C TYR A 128 1.12 9.19 -9.56
N LEU A 129 0.91 9.66 -8.33
CA LEU A 129 0.78 11.08 -8.04
C LEU A 129 2.10 11.83 -8.29
N GLY A 130 3.23 11.20 -7.94
CA GLY A 130 4.55 11.71 -8.28
C GLY A 130 4.72 11.86 -9.78
N GLN A 131 4.29 10.86 -10.55
CA GLN A 131 4.33 10.90 -12.02
C GLN A 131 3.38 11.95 -12.60
N TYR A 132 2.18 12.10 -12.05
CA TYR A 132 1.21 13.11 -12.46
C TYR A 132 1.75 14.54 -12.29
N PHE A 133 2.29 14.87 -11.11
CA PHE A 133 2.81 16.22 -10.86
C PHE A 133 4.10 16.51 -11.64
N GLN A 134 5.01 15.53 -11.73
CA GLN A 134 6.32 15.74 -12.35
C GLN A 134 6.29 15.56 -13.88
N TYR A 135 5.84 14.40 -14.36
CA TYR A 135 5.81 14.11 -15.79
C TYR A 135 4.61 14.73 -16.49
N GLY A 136 3.43 14.68 -15.87
CA GLY A 136 2.21 15.26 -16.44
C GLY A 136 2.23 16.79 -16.42
N LEU A 137 2.27 17.39 -15.22
CA LEU A 137 2.15 18.84 -15.04
C LEU A 137 3.49 19.61 -15.10
N GLY A 138 4.62 18.91 -15.11
CA GLY A 138 5.94 19.54 -15.25
C GLY A 138 6.47 20.26 -14.01
N TYR A 139 5.88 20.00 -12.84
CA TYR A 139 6.38 20.54 -11.58
C TYR A 139 7.73 19.94 -11.20
N SER A 140 8.55 20.73 -10.51
CA SER A 140 9.78 20.23 -9.92
C SER A 140 9.49 19.16 -8.85
N PRO A 141 10.44 18.26 -8.54
CA PRO A 141 10.26 17.28 -7.45
C PRO A 141 9.91 17.92 -6.10
N ALA A 142 10.41 19.13 -5.83
CA ALA A 142 10.13 19.87 -4.61
C ALA A 142 8.66 20.36 -4.57
N GLU A 143 8.16 20.90 -5.67
CA GLU A 143 6.77 21.35 -5.80
C GLU A 143 5.80 20.17 -5.76
N ALA A 144 6.11 19.07 -6.46
CA ALA A 144 5.31 17.84 -6.41
C ALA A 144 5.18 17.30 -4.98
N GLY A 145 6.26 17.36 -4.18
CA GLY A 145 6.23 17.01 -2.76
C GLY A 145 5.32 17.93 -1.94
N LEU A 146 5.34 19.25 -2.19
CA LEU A 146 4.46 20.22 -1.53
C LEU A 146 2.99 19.98 -1.91
N LEU A 147 2.70 19.64 -3.15
CA LEU A 147 1.35 19.32 -3.64
C LEU A 147 0.80 18.00 -3.05
N GLY A 148 1.67 17.14 -2.54
CA GLY A 148 1.28 15.94 -1.77
C GLY A 148 0.88 16.21 -0.32
N LEU A 149 1.17 17.41 0.23
CA LEU A 149 0.89 17.73 1.63
C LEU A 149 -0.58 17.58 2.05
N PRO A 150 -1.59 17.97 1.24
CA PRO A 150 -2.99 17.80 1.63
C PRO A 150 -3.35 16.36 1.99
N MET A 151 -2.78 15.38 1.28
CA MET A 151 -2.98 13.96 1.60
C MET A 151 -2.40 13.61 2.98
N ILE A 152 -1.18 14.07 3.27
CA ILE A 152 -0.54 13.85 4.56
C ILE A 152 -1.33 14.53 5.69
N PHE A 153 -1.79 15.77 5.48
CA PHE A 153 -2.66 16.47 6.43
C PHE A 153 -3.94 15.68 6.70
N GLY A 154 -4.59 15.17 5.65
CA GLY A 154 -5.77 14.32 5.77
C GLY A 154 -5.49 13.07 6.62
N ILE A 155 -4.36 12.39 6.38
CA ILE A 155 -3.93 11.20 7.14
C ILE A 155 -3.75 11.54 8.62
N VAL A 156 -3.01 12.62 8.93
CA VAL A 156 -2.70 13.02 10.32
C VAL A 156 -3.96 13.44 11.06
N ILE A 157 -4.81 14.27 10.45
CA ILE A 157 -6.06 14.75 11.08
C ILE A 157 -6.99 13.56 11.35
N ALA A 158 -7.22 12.72 10.35
CA ALA A 158 -8.14 11.60 10.48
C ALA A 158 -7.63 10.54 11.46
N SER A 159 -6.35 10.16 11.41
CA SER A 159 -5.78 9.19 12.34
C SER A 159 -5.83 9.68 13.80
N THR A 160 -5.56 10.97 14.04
CA THR A 160 -5.61 11.56 15.37
C THR A 160 -7.05 11.61 15.91
N LEU A 161 -7.97 12.15 15.12
CA LEU A 161 -9.38 12.30 15.54
C LEU A 161 -10.05 10.94 15.73
N THR A 162 -9.89 10.02 14.77
CA THR A 162 -10.47 8.68 14.89
C THR A 162 -9.86 7.89 16.04
N GLY A 163 -8.55 7.98 16.26
CA GLY A 163 -7.88 7.34 17.41
C GLY A 163 -8.43 7.83 18.76
N GLN A 164 -8.59 9.15 18.93
CA GLN A 164 -9.20 9.73 20.14
C GLN A 164 -10.66 9.31 20.31
N TRP A 165 -11.46 9.36 19.25
CA TRP A 165 -12.86 8.99 19.30
C TRP A 165 -13.08 7.50 19.56
N ILE A 166 -12.27 6.63 18.97
CA ILE A 166 -12.32 5.19 19.21
C ILE A 166 -11.99 4.88 20.66
N THR A 167 -10.95 5.53 21.20
CA THR A 167 -10.57 5.40 22.62
C THR A 167 -11.70 5.89 23.55
N ARG A 168 -12.38 6.98 23.19
CA ARG A 168 -13.46 7.57 24.02
C ARG A 168 -14.79 6.82 23.94
N TYR A 169 -15.16 6.32 22.75
CA TYR A 169 -16.49 5.76 22.47
C TYR A 169 -16.50 4.24 22.30
N GLY A 170 -15.35 3.57 22.38
CA GLY A 170 -15.24 2.11 22.34
C GLY A 170 -15.62 1.45 20.99
N THR A 171 -15.93 2.24 19.96
CA THR A 171 -16.53 1.77 18.71
C THR A 171 -15.66 2.11 17.51
N TRP A 172 -15.00 1.12 16.91
CA TRP A 172 -14.07 1.32 15.78
C TRP A 172 -14.73 1.23 14.40
N LYS A 173 -15.67 0.29 14.21
CA LYS A 173 -16.22 -0.08 12.89
C LYS A 173 -16.79 1.11 12.11
N LYS A 174 -17.55 2.00 12.77
CA LYS A 174 -18.18 3.16 12.11
C LYS A 174 -17.16 4.13 11.50
N TYR A 175 -16.02 4.32 12.15
CA TYR A 175 -14.97 5.22 11.66
C TYR A 175 -14.18 4.60 10.51
N VAL A 176 -13.93 3.29 10.57
CA VAL A 176 -13.25 2.55 9.48
C VAL A 176 -14.14 2.48 8.24
N VAL A 177 -15.44 2.23 8.40
CA VAL A 177 -16.39 2.27 7.28
C VAL A 177 -16.45 3.66 6.67
N GLY A 178 -16.58 4.72 7.48
CA GLY A 178 -16.56 6.11 7.00
C GLY A 178 -15.27 6.47 6.27
N GLY A 179 -14.12 6.02 6.80
CA GLY A 179 -12.81 6.17 6.16
C GLY A 179 -12.73 5.48 4.80
N MET A 180 -13.18 4.23 4.71
CA MET A 180 -13.17 3.49 3.44
C MET A 180 -14.16 4.03 2.41
N VAL A 181 -15.32 4.55 2.84
CA VAL A 181 -16.24 5.28 1.95
C VAL A 181 -15.56 6.53 1.40
N CYS A 182 -14.93 7.33 2.28
CA CYS A 182 -14.20 8.53 1.89
C CYS A 182 -13.08 8.21 0.88
N LEU A 183 -12.31 7.16 1.15
CA LEU A 183 -11.25 6.66 0.28
C LEU A 183 -11.79 6.25 -1.10
N THR A 184 -12.86 5.44 -1.12
CA THR A 184 -13.48 4.93 -2.34
C THR A 184 -14.06 6.07 -3.18
N VAL A 185 -14.73 7.04 -2.55
CA VAL A 185 -15.29 8.20 -3.25
C VAL A 185 -14.19 9.10 -3.79
N ALA A 186 -13.14 9.37 -3.02
CA ALA A 186 -12.03 10.22 -3.46
C ALA A 186 -11.31 9.64 -4.68
N PHE A 187 -10.92 8.37 -4.64
CA PHE A 187 -10.24 7.71 -5.76
C PHE A 187 -11.19 7.35 -6.91
N GLY A 188 -12.46 7.06 -6.63
CA GLY A 188 -13.48 6.86 -7.66
C GLY A 188 -13.81 8.15 -8.43
N ALA A 189 -13.94 9.27 -7.73
CA ALA A 189 -14.15 10.58 -8.35
C ALA A 189 -12.93 11.06 -9.15
N ALA A 190 -11.74 10.56 -8.82
CA ALA A 190 -10.54 10.87 -9.58
C ALA A 190 -10.55 10.32 -11.01
N TRP A 191 -11.47 9.41 -11.37
CA TRP A 191 -11.72 9.04 -12.76
C TRP A 191 -11.99 10.25 -13.67
N PHE A 192 -12.63 11.29 -13.13
CA PHE A 192 -12.97 12.52 -13.87
C PHE A 192 -11.82 13.54 -13.90
N VAL A 193 -10.65 13.20 -13.35
CA VAL A 193 -9.46 14.04 -13.44
C VAL A 193 -8.81 13.83 -14.79
N GLY A 194 -8.72 14.90 -15.58
CA GLY A 194 -8.00 14.92 -16.85
C GLY A 194 -7.30 16.26 -17.06
N THR A 195 -6.82 16.47 -18.28
CA THR A 195 -6.08 17.69 -18.68
C THR A 195 -6.79 19.02 -18.42
N THR A 196 -8.12 19.04 -18.35
CA THR A 196 -8.91 20.26 -18.07
C THR A 196 -9.25 20.46 -16.60
N THR A 197 -8.90 19.52 -15.72
CA THR A 197 -9.33 19.55 -14.32
C THR A 197 -8.47 20.54 -13.52
N PRO A 198 -9.08 21.50 -12.82
CA PRO A 198 -8.31 22.47 -12.05
C PRO A 198 -7.64 21.80 -10.85
N LEU A 199 -6.40 22.23 -10.57
CA LEU A 199 -5.52 21.61 -9.58
C LEU A 199 -6.13 21.54 -8.17
N TRP A 200 -6.98 22.50 -7.78
CA TRP A 200 -7.62 22.49 -6.46
C TRP A 200 -8.57 21.30 -6.26
N ILE A 201 -9.21 20.79 -7.32
CA ILE A 201 -10.04 19.58 -7.25
C ILE A 201 -9.15 18.39 -6.90
N MET A 202 -7.99 18.28 -7.56
CA MET A 202 -7.02 17.23 -7.26
C MET A 202 -6.55 17.30 -5.80
N LEU A 203 -6.20 18.49 -5.30
CA LEU A 203 -5.80 18.66 -3.89
C LEU A 203 -6.89 18.27 -2.91
N LEU A 204 -8.15 18.55 -3.24
CA LEU A 204 -9.31 18.17 -2.44
C LEU A 204 -9.51 16.65 -2.44
N LEU A 205 -9.42 15.98 -3.60
CA LEU A 205 -9.46 14.52 -3.69
C LEU A 205 -8.32 13.88 -2.90
N LEU A 206 -7.11 14.43 -2.96
CA LEU A 206 -5.97 13.97 -2.15
C LEU A 206 -6.21 14.13 -0.66
N LEU A 207 -6.80 15.25 -0.22
CA LEU A 207 -7.17 15.47 1.18
C LEU A 207 -8.17 14.43 1.66
N PHE A 208 -9.25 14.19 0.90
CA PHE A 208 -10.25 13.18 1.25
C PHE A 208 -9.71 11.75 1.20
N GLY A 209 -8.88 11.42 0.20
CA GLY A 209 -8.16 10.15 0.14
C GLY A 209 -7.25 9.96 1.35
N GLY A 210 -6.53 11.02 1.76
CA GLY A 210 -5.73 11.05 2.97
C GLY A 210 -6.54 10.83 4.24
N ILE A 211 -7.70 11.48 4.37
CA ILE A 211 -8.64 11.26 5.48
C ILE A 211 -9.07 9.79 5.53
N GLY A 212 -9.41 9.20 4.38
CA GLY A 212 -9.79 7.79 4.28
C GLY A 212 -8.67 6.85 4.73
N LEU A 213 -7.44 7.08 4.27
CA LEU A 213 -6.26 6.32 4.68
C LEU A 213 -6.01 6.46 6.19
N GLY A 214 -6.01 7.68 6.73
CA GLY A 214 -5.75 7.95 8.14
C GLY A 214 -6.78 7.35 9.08
N ALA A 215 -8.06 7.43 8.73
CA ALA A 215 -9.16 6.85 9.51
C ALA A 215 -9.17 5.31 9.49
N THR A 216 -8.55 4.68 8.51
CA THR A 216 -8.64 3.23 8.31
C THR A 216 -7.36 2.49 8.73
N ASN A 217 -6.19 3.02 8.38
CA ASN A 217 -4.92 2.30 8.44
C ASN A 217 -4.58 1.77 9.85
N GLN A 218 -4.64 2.63 10.86
CA GLN A 218 -4.31 2.19 12.23
C GLN A 218 -5.44 1.37 12.86
N ASN A 219 -6.68 1.65 12.49
CA ASN A 219 -7.86 1.07 13.13
C ASN A 219 -8.12 -0.38 12.67
N LEU A 220 -7.76 -0.73 11.44
CA LEU A 220 -7.79 -2.13 10.97
C LEU A 220 -6.80 -3.00 11.75
N ILE A 221 -5.59 -2.49 12.01
CA ILE A 221 -4.58 -3.20 12.80
C ILE A 221 -5.09 -3.40 14.23
N LEU A 222 -5.63 -2.34 14.84
CA LEU A 222 -6.24 -2.42 16.18
C LEU A 222 -7.39 -3.44 16.23
N ALA A 223 -8.25 -3.49 15.20
CA ALA A 223 -9.34 -4.46 15.14
C ALA A 223 -8.83 -5.91 15.15
N VAL A 224 -7.79 -6.19 14.37
CA VAL A 224 -7.17 -7.53 14.35
C VAL A 224 -6.53 -7.86 15.69
N GLN A 225 -5.77 -6.92 16.27
CA GLN A 225 -5.15 -7.08 17.59
C GLN A 225 -6.18 -7.40 18.68
N ASN A 226 -7.36 -6.78 18.63
CA ASN A 226 -8.45 -7.04 19.58
C ASN A 226 -9.15 -8.39 19.37
N SER A 227 -9.05 -8.97 18.16
CA SER A 227 -9.71 -10.23 17.83
C SER A 227 -8.88 -11.48 18.15
N VAL A 228 -7.60 -11.32 18.50
CA VAL A 228 -6.66 -12.41 18.79
C VAL A 228 -6.18 -12.37 20.24
N GLY A 229 -5.78 -13.53 20.77
CA GLY A 229 -5.16 -13.62 22.10
C GLY A 229 -3.82 -12.86 22.16
N LEU A 230 -3.44 -12.36 23.34
CA LEU A 230 -2.20 -11.60 23.57
C LEU A 230 -0.95 -12.33 23.07
N ALA A 231 -0.89 -13.65 23.27
CA ALA A 231 0.22 -14.49 22.82
C ALA A 231 0.43 -14.47 21.30
N ASN A 232 -0.64 -14.25 20.52
CA ASN A 232 -0.61 -14.28 19.06
C ASN A 232 -0.77 -12.88 18.42
N MET A 233 -0.85 -11.82 19.22
CA MET A 233 -1.06 -10.45 18.75
C MET A 233 0.08 -9.98 17.82
N GLY A 234 1.31 -10.36 18.15
CA GLY A 234 2.49 -10.07 17.32
C GLY A 234 2.40 -10.72 15.94
N ALA A 235 2.13 -12.03 15.89
CA ALA A 235 1.98 -12.79 14.65
C ALA A 235 0.81 -12.32 13.78
N ALA A 236 -0.34 -11.99 14.39
CA ALA A 236 -1.49 -11.47 13.67
C ALA A 236 -1.20 -10.08 13.05
N THR A 237 -0.54 -9.21 13.81
CA THR A 237 -0.18 -7.87 13.34
C THR A 237 0.83 -7.94 12.20
N SER A 238 1.89 -8.76 12.36
CA SER A 238 2.91 -8.92 11.33
C SER A 238 2.35 -9.53 10.06
N ALA A 239 1.45 -10.53 10.16
CA ALA A 239 0.78 -11.11 9.00
C ALA A 239 -0.04 -10.08 8.23
N VAL A 240 -0.86 -9.27 8.92
CA VAL A 240 -1.64 -8.20 8.26
C VAL A 240 -0.74 -7.18 7.58
N MET A 241 0.35 -6.76 8.24
CA MET A 241 1.30 -5.82 7.64
C MET A 241 2.05 -6.43 6.45
N PHE A 242 2.42 -7.71 6.54
CA PHE A 242 3.06 -8.46 5.47
C PHE A 242 2.16 -8.50 4.22
N PHE A 243 0.91 -8.94 4.37
CA PHE A 243 -0.03 -8.99 3.25
C PHE A 243 -0.35 -7.60 2.69
N ARG A 244 -0.49 -6.58 3.55
CA ARG A 244 -0.66 -5.19 3.11
C ARG A 244 0.49 -4.72 2.23
N ASN A 245 1.73 -5.01 2.63
CA ASN A 245 2.91 -4.59 1.87
C ASN A 245 3.08 -5.42 0.58
N LEU A 246 2.85 -6.74 0.64
CA LEU A 246 2.91 -7.64 -0.50
C LEU A 246 1.89 -7.24 -1.57
N PHE A 247 0.61 -7.19 -1.20
CA PHE A 247 -0.45 -6.83 -2.15
C PHE A 247 -0.48 -5.35 -2.48
N GLY A 248 0.05 -4.49 -1.61
CA GLY A 248 0.32 -3.10 -1.95
C GLY A 248 1.32 -2.98 -3.10
N ALA A 249 2.43 -3.74 -3.05
CA ALA A 249 3.40 -3.79 -4.13
C ALA A 249 2.83 -4.44 -5.40
N VAL A 250 2.08 -5.54 -5.29
CA VAL A 250 1.35 -6.13 -6.44
C VAL A 250 0.37 -5.11 -7.04
N GLY A 251 -0.35 -4.37 -6.19
CA GLY A 251 -1.27 -3.32 -6.59
C GLY A 251 -0.60 -2.20 -7.39
N ILE A 252 0.61 -1.78 -6.99
CA ILE A 252 1.40 -0.81 -7.77
C ILE A 252 1.68 -1.36 -9.18
N GLN A 253 2.06 -2.63 -9.31
CA GLN A 253 2.37 -3.21 -10.63
C GLN A 253 1.12 -3.27 -11.53
N LEU A 254 -0.04 -3.64 -10.98
CA LEU A 254 -1.31 -3.62 -11.71
C LEU A 254 -1.70 -2.20 -12.14
N LEU A 255 -1.53 -1.21 -11.26
CA LEU A 255 -1.73 0.19 -11.58
C LEU A 255 -0.74 0.66 -12.65
N GLY A 256 0.49 0.16 -12.66
CA GLY A 256 1.51 0.47 -13.65
C GLY A 256 1.19 -0.06 -15.03
N LEU A 257 0.60 -1.25 -15.11
CA LEU A 257 0.07 -1.80 -16.35
C LEU A 257 -1.04 -0.90 -16.91
N VAL A 258 -2.02 -0.54 -16.08
CA VAL A 258 -3.14 0.32 -16.47
C VAL A 258 -2.66 1.71 -16.88
N TYR A 259 -1.73 2.27 -16.11
CA TYR A 259 -1.11 3.56 -16.41
C TYR A 259 -0.33 3.53 -17.73
N GLY A 260 0.48 2.48 -17.95
CA GLY A 260 1.25 2.30 -19.17
C GLY A 260 0.37 2.19 -20.41
N ILE A 261 -0.69 1.37 -20.35
CA ILE A 261 -1.68 1.25 -21.43
C ILE A 261 -2.36 2.59 -21.69
N ALA A 262 -2.81 3.29 -20.64
CA ALA A 262 -3.47 4.58 -20.79
C ALA A 262 -2.56 5.67 -21.37
N VAL A 263 -1.27 5.67 -21.00
CA VAL A 263 -0.26 6.56 -21.61
C VAL A 263 -0.04 6.19 -23.08
N GLU A 264 0.15 4.90 -23.41
CA GLU A 264 0.34 4.45 -24.80
C GLU A 264 -0.85 4.85 -25.68
N ASP A 265 -2.08 4.59 -25.23
CA ASP A 265 -3.30 4.97 -25.94
C ASP A 265 -3.43 6.49 -26.08
N GLY A 266 -3.12 7.24 -25.01
CA GLY A 266 -3.16 8.70 -25.00
C GLY A 266 -2.15 9.35 -25.94
N VAL A 267 -0.95 8.75 -26.07
CA VAL A 267 0.07 9.16 -27.04
C VAL A 267 -0.33 8.74 -28.45
N ALA A 268 -0.82 7.50 -28.63
CA ALA A 268 -1.24 6.99 -29.92
C ALA A 268 -2.37 7.81 -30.54
N ALA A 269 -3.31 8.31 -29.72
CA ALA A 269 -4.40 9.18 -30.16
C ALA A 269 -3.91 10.56 -30.66
N ARG A 270 -2.75 11.05 -30.20
CA ARG A 270 -2.23 12.38 -30.51
C ARG A 270 -1.13 12.38 -31.56
N LEU A 271 -0.26 11.37 -31.53
CA LEU A 271 0.98 11.29 -32.33
C LEU A 271 1.04 10.03 -33.21
N GLY A 272 0.08 9.11 -33.08
CA GLY A 272 0.05 7.85 -33.81
C GLY A 272 0.73 6.69 -33.07
N ARG A 273 0.33 5.45 -33.44
CA ARG A 273 0.76 4.21 -32.75
C ARG A 273 2.27 3.91 -32.85
N ALA A 274 2.93 4.37 -33.91
CA ALA A 274 4.36 4.15 -34.09
C ALA A 274 5.18 4.89 -33.03
N THR A 275 4.91 6.19 -32.85
CA THR A 275 5.54 7.04 -31.83
C THR A 275 5.16 6.60 -30.42
N ALA A 276 3.92 6.15 -30.21
CA ALA A 276 3.49 5.60 -28.92
C ALA A 276 4.32 4.39 -28.48
N ARG A 277 4.59 3.44 -29.40
CA ARG A 277 5.41 2.26 -29.12
C ARG A 277 6.87 2.61 -28.85
N GLU A 278 7.42 3.55 -29.59
CA GLU A 278 8.79 4.03 -29.38
C GLU A 278 8.93 4.65 -27.98
N ILE A 279 7.99 5.50 -27.59
CA ILE A 279 7.96 6.14 -26.27
C ILE A 279 7.73 5.12 -25.15
N ALA A 280 6.81 4.16 -25.33
CA ALA A 280 6.57 3.09 -24.37
C ALA A 280 7.84 2.24 -24.15
N SER A 281 8.60 1.95 -25.21
CA SER A 281 9.85 1.18 -25.15
C SER A 281 11.01 1.95 -24.48
N ALA A 282 11.00 3.29 -24.54
CA ALA A 282 12.04 4.16 -23.99
C ALA A 282 11.73 4.67 -22.56
N SER A 283 10.64 4.20 -21.95
CA SER A 283 10.05 4.70 -20.69
C SER A 283 10.97 4.72 -19.47
N SER A 284 12.11 4.00 -19.47
CA SER A 284 13.11 4.07 -18.40
C SER A 284 14.21 5.14 -18.61
N SER A 285 14.33 5.72 -19.80
CA SER A 285 15.41 6.67 -20.16
C SER A 285 14.94 7.92 -20.91
N LEU A 286 13.63 8.13 -21.04
CA LEU A 286 13.06 9.25 -21.77
C LEU A 286 13.23 10.57 -21.00
N SER A 287 14.21 11.36 -21.44
CA SER A 287 14.28 12.78 -21.10
C SER A 287 13.21 13.51 -21.91
N LEU A 288 12.03 13.80 -21.33
CA LEU A 288 10.99 14.57 -22.02
C LEU A 288 11.50 15.90 -22.57
N SER A 289 12.53 16.49 -21.94
CA SER A 289 13.16 17.75 -22.33
C SER A 289 13.98 17.71 -23.62
N SER A 290 14.23 16.53 -24.21
CA SER A 290 14.92 16.40 -25.49
C SER A 290 13.98 16.22 -26.68
N LEU A 291 12.66 16.21 -26.45
CA LEU A 291 11.65 16.07 -27.49
C LEU A 291 11.29 17.43 -28.10
N ASP A 292 10.76 17.41 -29.32
CA ASP A 292 10.16 18.60 -29.92
C ASP A 292 8.98 19.11 -29.06
N PRO A 293 8.78 20.43 -28.87
CA PRO A 293 7.77 20.97 -27.96
C PRO A 293 6.34 20.46 -28.22
N VAL A 294 6.00 20.14 -29.47
CA VAL A 294 4.68 19.58 -29.81
C VAL A 294 4.54 18.15 -29.32
N THR A 295 5.60 17.36 -29.47
CA THR A 295 5.67 15.97 -28.98
C THR A 295 5.67 15.94 -27.46
N GLU A 296 6.46 16.81 -26.82
CA GLU A 296 6.50 16.94 -25.36
C GLU A 296 5.12 17.26 -24.78
N ALA A 297 4.42 18.26 -25.33
CA ALA A 297 3.09 18.64 -24.88
C ALA A 297 2.06 17.50 -25.02
N ALA A 298 2.11 16.77 -26.14
CA ALA A 298 1.22 15.63 -26.38
C ALA A 298 1.49 14.46 -25.41
N VAL A 299 2.78 14.17 -25.12
CA VAL A 299 3.17 13.15 -24.14
C VAL A 299 2.75 13.57 -22.74
N ARG A 300 3.04 14.80 -22.31
CA ARG A 300 2.61 15.32 -21.01
C ARG A 300 1.09 15.22 -20.81
N ALA A 301 0.31 15.58 -21.82
CA ALA A 301 -1.14 15.44 -21.81
C ALA A 301 -1.59 13.98 -21.63
N ALA A 302 -0.92 13.01 -22.28
CA ALA A 302 -1.21 11.59 -22.10
C ALA A 302 -0.88 11.11 -20.66
N TYR A 303 0.23 11.57 -20.07
CA TYR A 303 0.57 11.27 -18.67
C TYR A 303 -0.45 11.83 -17.67
N VAL A 304 -1.04 12.99 -17.98
CA VAL A 304 -2.11 13.61 -17.18
C VAL A 304 -3.40 12.81 -17.32
N ASP A 305 -3.85 12.49 -18.53
CA ASP A 305 -5.10 11.76 -18.76
C ASP A 305 -5.04 10.31 -18.23
N ALA A 306 -3.85 9.70 -18.19
CA ALA A 306 -3.66 8.36 -17.65
C ALA A 306 -3.91 8.25 -16.14
N ILE A 307 -3.94 9.36 -15.39
CA ILE A 307 -4.17 9.33 -13.94
C ILE A 307 -5.59 8.87 -13.58
N GLY A 308 -6.59 9.27 -14.37
CA GLY A 308 -8.00 8.98 -14.11
C GLY A 308 -8.27 7.48 -14.08
N PRO A 309 -7.92 6.73 -15.15
CA PRO A 309 -8.04 5.28 -15.18
C PRO A 309 -7.29 4.58 -14.06
N THR A 310 -6.07 5.00 -13.77
CA THR A 310 -5.26 4.42 -12.69
C THR A 310 -5.92 4.63 -11.32
N PHE A 311 -6.42 5.83 -11.03
CA PHE A 311 -7.07 6.10 -9.75
C PHE A 311 -8.43 5.44 -9.64
N ALA A 312 -9.15 5.21 -10.74
CA ALA A 312 -10.38 4.41 -10.69
C ALA A 312 -10.12 2.96 -10.29
N VAL A 313 -9.02 2.35 -10.71
CA VAL A 313 -8.62 1.02 -10.24
C VAL A 313 -8.37 1.03 -8.73
N ILE A 314 -7.72 2.09 -8.20
CA ILE A 314 -7.61 2.30 -6.75
C ILE A 314 -9.00 2.42 -6.10
N GLY A 315 -9.93 3.13 -6.72
CA GLY A 315 -11.32 3.24 -6.28
C GLY A 315 -12.02 1.88 -6.19
N VAL A 316 -11.89 1.03 -7.22
CA VAL A 316 -12.44 -0.33 -7.23
C VAL A 316 -11.80 -1.20 -6.14
N MET A 317 -10.48 -1.15 -5.99
CA MET A 317 -9.78 -1.90 -4.93
C MET A 317 -10.19 -1.40 -3.53
N SER A 318 -10.41 -0.10 -3.37
CA SER A 318 -10.91 0.51 -2.13
C SER A 318 -12.35 0.09 -1.84
N LEU A 319 -13.19 -0.04 -2.87
CA LEU A 319 -14.56 -0.55 -2.76
C LEU A 319 -14.57 -2.01 -2.29
N LEU A 320 -13.71 -2.87 -2.84
CA LEU A 320 -13.56 -4.24 -2.36
C LEU A 320 -13.14 -4.28 -0.89
N GLY A 321 -12.23 -3.39 -0.49
CA GLY A 321 -11.85 -3.24 0.91
C GLY A 321 -12.99 -2.73 1.79
N LEU A 322 -13.80 -1.79 1.30
CA LEU A 322 -14.99 -1.30 1.99
C LEU A 322 -15.99 -2.42 2.22
N LEU A 323 -16.27 -3.23 1.20
CA LEU A 323 -17.15 -4.41 1.32
C LEU A 323 -16.62 -5.38 2.38
N ALA A 324 -15.31 -5.63 2.40
CA ALA A 324 -14.70 -6.48 3.41
C ALA A 324 -14.89 -5.91 4.84
N VAL A 325 -14.70 -4.60 5.04
CA VAL A 325 -14.93 -3.92 6.33
C VAL A 325 -16.40 -3.98 6.77
N VAL A 326 -17.33 -3.76 5.85
CA VAL A 326 -18.77 -3.83 6.16
C VAL A 326 -19.16 -5.23 6.63
N LEU A 327 -18.60 -6.27 5.99
CA LEU A 327 -18.81 -7.68 6.34
C LEU A 327 -18.11 -8.13 7.62
N MET A 328 -17.20 -7.33 8.20
CA MET A 328 -16.53 -7.68 9.45
C MET A 328 -17.52 -7.71 10.63
N PRO A 329 -17.46 -8.73 11.49
CA PRO A 329 -18.22 -8.73 12.74
C PRO A 329 -17.86 -7.52 13.61
N SER A 330 -18.85 -6.82 14.17
CA SER A 330 -18.60 -5.75 15.13
C SER A 330 -18.31 -6.36 16.50
N THR A 331 -17.05 -6.68 16.78
CA THR A 331 -16.62 -6.97 18.16
C THR A 331 -16.34 -5.66 18.88
N SER A 332 -16.88 -5.50 20.09
CA SER A 332 -16.52 -4.38 20.97
C SER A 332 -15.03 -4.47 21.31
N LEU A 333 -14.37 -3.32 21.46
CA LEU A 333 -12.96 -3.28 21.87
C LEU A 333 -12.77 -4.01 23.20
N ARG A 334 -11.64 -4.70 23.33
CA ARG A 334 -11.32 -5.50 24.51
C ARG A 334 -11.09 -4.56 25.70
N GLY A 335 -11.93 -4.68 26.74
CA GLY A 335 -11.84 -3.85 27.95
C GLY A 335 -10.96 -4.44 29.06
N THR A 336 -10.51 -5.69 28.92
CA THR A 336 -9.82 -6.43 29.98
C THR A 336 -8.57 -7.15 29.44
N VAL A 337 -7.52 -7.17 30.26
CA VAL A 337 -6.33 -8.01 30.08
C VAL A 337 -6.72 -9.45 30.43
N ASP A 338 -6.31 -10.43 29.63
CA ASP A 338 -6.39 -11.83 30.05
C ASP A 338 -5.44 -12.03 31.23
N THR A 339 -5.98 -11.93 32.45
CA THR A 339 -5.33 -12.51 33.61
C THR A 339 -5.47 -14.01 33.51
N SER A 340 -4.38 -14.74 33.70
CA SER A 340 -4.27 -16.21 33.67
C SER A 340 -5.06 -16.94 34.77
N ASP A 341 -6.16 -16.37 35.24
CA ASP A 341 -6.93 -16.80 36.42
C ASP A 341 -8.39 -17.15 36.06
N SER A 342 -8.61 -17.79 34.92
CA SER A 342 -9.80 -18.64 34.75
C SER A 342 -9.34 -20.06 34.47
N SER A 343 -9.11 -20.74 35.59
CA SER A 343 -8.86 -22.18 35.80
C SER A 343 -9.38 -23.11 34.71
#